data_AF-A0A5D0PL52-F1
#
_entry.id   AF-A0A5D0PL52-F1
#
_cell.length_a   1.000
_cell.length_b   1.000
_cell.length_c   1.000
_cell.angle_alpha   90.00
_cell.angle_beta   90.00
_cell.angle_gamma   90.00
#
_symmetry.space_group_name_H-M   'P 1'
#
loop_
_entity.id
_entity.type
_entity.pdbx_description
1 polymer ?
#
loop_
_entity_poly.entity_id
_entity_poly.type
_entity_poly.pdbx_seq_one_letter_code
_entity_poly.pdbx_strand_id
1 'polypeptide(L)' 'MLDTSARLLRLLSLLQTPREWTGAELAERLGVSGRTVRTDVERLRTLGY' A
#
# COMPACT_ATOMS: atom_id res chain seq x y z
N MET A 1 7.58 9.77 10.98
CA MET A 1 7.73 9.86 9.50
C MET A 1 8.29 8.58 8.88
N LEU A 2 9.26 7.90 9.50
CA LEU A 2 9.83 6.62 9.01
C LEU A 2 8.76 5.53 8.76
N ASP A 3 7.73 5.43 9.61
CA ASP A 3 6.62 4.49 9.43
C ASP A 3 5.84 4.65 8.12
N THR A 4 5.66 5.88 7.64
CA THR A 4 4.88 6.13 6.43
C THR A 4 5.67 5.75 5.18
N SER A 5 6.95 6.12 5.11
CA SER A 5 7.82 5.77 3.98
C SER A 5 8.04 4.26 3.91
N ALA A 6 8.29 3.60 5.06
CA ALA A 6 8.43 2.15 5.11
C ALA A 6 7.16 1.43 4.65
N ARG A 7 5.97 1.94 5.03
CA ARG A 7 4.70 1.36 4.60
C ARG A 7 4.44 1.53 3.10
N LEU A 8 4.75 2.70 2.53
CA LEU A 8 4.60 2.94 1.09
C LEU A 8 5.52 2.03 0.27
N LEU A 9 6.77 1.86 0.70
CA LEU A 9 7.70 0.94 0.03
C LEU A 9 7.19 -0.50 0.11
N ARG A 10 6.65 -0.92 1.26
CA ARG A 10 6.08 -2.26 1.43
C ARG A 10 4.82 -2.48 0.59
N LEU A 11 3.95 -1.48 0.50
CA LEU A 11 2.79 -1.49 -0.40
C LEU A 11 3.24 -1.62 -1.86
N LEU A 12 4.23 -0.83 -2.28
CA LEU A 12 4.78 -0.87 -3.64
C LEU A 12 5.34 -2.26 -3.98
N SER A 13 6.11 -2.88 -3.08
CA SER A 13 6.61 -4.25 -3.29
C SER A 13 5.49 -5.29 -3.43
N LEU A 14 4.39 -5.13 -2.69
CA LEU A 14 3.22 -6.02 -2.83
C LEU A 14 2.53 -5.85 -4.19
N LEU A 15 2.40 -4.61 -4.67
CA LEU A 15 1.78 -4.30 -5.96
C LEU A 15 2.63 -4.74 -7.17
N GLN A 16 3.96 -4.84 -7.00
CA GLN A 16 4.87 -5.34 -8.04
C GLN A 16 4.91 -6.87 -8.15
N THR A 17 4.26 -7.59 -7.23
CA THR A 17 4.15 -9.05 -7.31
C THR A 17 3.09 -9.43 -8.35
N PRO A 18 3.30 -10.47 -9.20
CA PRO A 18 2.27 -10.95 -10.13
C PRO A 18 1.15 -11.69 -9.38
N ARG A 19 0.35 -10.94 -8.62
CA ARG A 19 -0.81 -11.38 -7.86
C ARG A 19 -1.79 -10.22 -7.69
N GLU A 20 -3.07 -10.49 -7.89
CA GLU A 20 -4.12 -9.54 -7.55
C GLU A 20 -4.33 -9.51 -6.04
N TRP A 21 -4.37 -8.29 -5.48
CA TRP A 21 -4.65 -8.05 -4.07
C TRP A 21 -5.95 -7.30 -3.92
N THR A 22 -6.82 -7.80 -3.05
CA THR A 22 -7.95 -6.99 -2.57
C THR A 22 -7.47 -5.93 -1.58
N GLY A 23 -8.23 -4.83 -1.46
CA GLY A 23 -7.92 -3.78 -0.48
C GLY A 23 -7.92 -4.26 0.98
N ALA A 24 -8.68 -5.34 1.27
CA ALA A 24 -8.72 -5.95 2.60
C ALA A 24 -7.45 -6.78 2.89
N GLU A 25 -6.98 -7.58 1.93
CA GLU A 25 -5.72 -8.33 2.09
C GLU A 25 -4.51 -7.41 2.26
N LEU A 26 -4.47 -6.29 1.53
CA LEU A 26 -3.43 -5.27 1.71
C LEU A 26 -3.49 -4.65 3.12
N ALA A 27 -4.68 -4.39 3.64
CA ALA A 27 -4.88 -3.80 4.95
C ALA A 27 -4.38 -4.72 6.07
N GLU A 28 -4.71 -6.02 6.01
CA GLU A 28 -4.22 -7.01 6.97
C GLU A 28 -2.70 -7.15 6.93
N ARG A 29 -2.11 -7.24 5.73
CA ARG A 29 -0.66 -7.42 5.55
C ARG A 29 0.17 -6.21 5.98
N LEU A 30 -0.38 -5.02 5.80
CA LEU A 30 0.25 -3.76 6.21
C LEU A 30 -0.09 -3.38 7.66
N GLY A 31 -0.99 -4.09 8.32
CA GLY A 31 -1.43 -3.80 9.70
C GLY A 31 -2.16 -2.46 9.82
N VAL A 32 -2.85 -2.03 8.76
CA VAL A 32 -3.54 -0.73 8.71
C VAL A 32 -5.00 -0.89 8.29
N SER A 33 -5.78 0.18 8.41
CA SER A 33 -7.16 0.19 7.93
C SER A 33 -7.24 0.20 6.39
N GLY A 34 -8.31 -0.33 5.82
CA GLY A 34 -8.56 -0.22 4.37
C GLY A 34 -8.67 1.23 3.88
N ARG A 35 -9.04 2.18 4.74
CA ARG A 35 -8.98 3.62 4.42
C ARG A 35 -7.55 4.09 4.22
N THR A 36 -6.63 3.65 5.07
CA THR A 36 -5.20 3.97 4.98
C THR A 36 -4.60 3.38 3.71
N VAL A 37 -4.96 2.14 3.36
CA VAL A 37 -4.52 1.53 2.09
C VAL A 37 -4.95 2.38 0.90
N ARG A 38 -6.21 2.82 0.84
CA ARG A 38 -6.67 3.69 -0.25
C ARG A 38 -5.88 4.99 -0.35
N THR A 39 -5.60 5.64 0.77
CA THR A 39 -4.77 6.86 0.80
C THR A 39 -3.34 6.60 0.33
N ASP A 40 -2.74 5.50 0.74
CA ASP A 40 -1.38 5.12 0.36
C ASP A 40 -1.30 4.73 -1.12
N VAL A 41 -2.30 4.02 -1.65
CA VAL A 41 -2.44 3.74 -3.09
C VAL A 41 -2.58 5.01 -3.91
N GLU A 42 -3.47 5.93 -3.49
CA GLU A 42 -3.65 7.20 -4.20
C GLU A 42 -2.35 8.01 -4.20
N ARG A 43 -1.63 8.03 -3.07
CA ARG A 43 -0.32 8.67 -2.99
C ARG A 43 0.69 8.02 -3.96
N LEU A 44 0.74 6.70 -4.07
CA LEU A 44 1.61 6.03 -5.06
C LEU A 44 1.24 6.43 -6.49
N ARG A 45 -0.06 6.49 -6.83
CA ARG A 45 -0.53 6.95 -8.15
C ARG A 45 -0.11 8.38 -8.45
N THR A 46 -0.19 9.29 -7.47
CA THR A 46 0.28 10.69 -7.65
C THR A 46 1.78 10.80 -7.88
N LEU A 47 2.57 9.79 -7.46
CA LEU A 47 4.01 9.72 -7.67
C LEU A 47 4.40 9.06 -9.00
N GLY A 48 3.42 8.62 -9.80
CA GLY A 48 3.66 7.98 -11.10
C GLY A 48 3.95 6.48 -11.02
N TYR A 49 3.60 5.84 -9.91
CA TYR A 49 3.57 4.39 -9.79
C TYR A 49 2.21 3.79 -10.17
#